data_AF-A0A955XK25-F1
#
_entry.id   AF-A0A955XK25-F1
#
_cell.length_a   1.000
_cell.length_b   1.000
_cell.length_c   1.000
_cell.angle_alpha   90.00
_cell.angle_beta   90.00
_cell.angle_gamma   90.00
#
_symmetry.space_group_name_H-M   'P 1'
#
loop_
_entity.id
_entity.type
_entity.pdbx_description
1 polymer ?
#
loop_
_entity_poly.entity_id
_entity_poly.type
_entity_poly.pdbx_seq_one_letter_code
_entity_poly.pdbx_strand_id
1 'polypeptide(L)'
;KALGNLHTLNSPFFKDEYVPEAGILEAVIFYSNCNYDKTREAINDFRLTYEPLRDEIKGYIDSFADPTEFYEFLGKLQDSGSAVSPRVGQILNAAFQDKALKRINAYVRELDREIDLIRRSKSSWAKSQLAQLIIQETEVIKSIAVHEAGRLAKARLQRVVDELNDLISQSLKIEFEVASAEKGVLENRLQGAGFVNKRTRSGPIYATDDEHVYWPFTGEYWRDELGYYLYTIKSECGR
;
A
#
# COMPACT_ATOMS: atom_id res chain seq x y z
N LYS A 1 21.75 7.87 2.41
CA LYS A 1 21.36 6.76 1.50
C LYS A 1 19.92 6.32 1.71
N ALA A 2 19.50 5.86 2.91
CA ALA A 2 18.09 5.47 3.15
C ALA A 2 17.07 6.55 2.77
N LEU A 3 17.23 7.80 3.26
CA LEU A 3 16.36 8.93 2.88
C LEU A 3 16.39 9.27 1.37
N GLY A 4 17.48 8.97 0.66
CA GLY A 4 17.56 9.18 -0.78
C GLY A 4 16.72 8.18 -1.58
N ASN A 5 16.72 6.93 -1.13
CA ASN A 5 15.82 5.90 -1.68
C ASN A 5 14.36 6.21 -1.35
N LEU A 6 14.08 6.66 -0.12
CA LEU A 6 12.73 7.08 0.27
C LEU A 6 12.25 8.28 -0.56
N HIS A 7 13.14 9.24 -0.83
CA HIS A 7 12.83 10.36 -1.71
C HIS A 7 12.46 9.91 -3.14
N THR A 8 13.10 8.85 -3.64
CA THR A 8 12.74 8.22 -4.92
C THR A 8 11.33 7.64 -4.88
N LEU A 9 10.98 6.92 -3.80
CA LEU A 9 9.66 6.32 -3.60
C LEU A 9 8.55 7.36 -3.42
N ASN A 10 8.89 8.57 -2.94
CA ASN A 10 7.95 9.69 -2.84
C ASN A 10 7.78 10.46 -4.16
N SER A 11 8.50 10.08 -5.22
CA SER A 11 8.39 10.76 -6.51
C SER A 11 7.04 10.49 -7.21
N PRO A 12 6.57 11.38 -8.11
CA PRO A 12 5.35 11.16 -8.88
C PRO A 12 5.36 9.86 -9.70
N PHE A 13 6.54 9.31 -10.02
CA PHE A 13 6.69 8.03 -10.72
C PHE A 13 6.18 6.83 -9.91
N PHE A 14 6.16 6.93 -8.59
CA PHE A 14 5.70 5.88 -7.67
C PHE A 14 4.38 6.28 -6.98
N LYS A 15 3.66 7.29 -7.48
CA LYS A 15 2.41 7.77 -6.85
C LYS A 15 1.39 6.64 -6.66
N ASP A 16 1.32 5.71 -7.60
CA ASP A 16 0.35 4.62 -7.60
C ASP A 16 0.89 3.35 -6.92
N GLU A 17 2.14 3.36 -6.46
CA GLU A 17 2.82 2.22 -5.84
C GLU A 17 2.47 2.09 -4.35
N TYR A 18 2.23 0.85 -3.91
CA TYR A 18 1.89 0.51 -2.54
C TYR A 18 3.15 0.22 -1.72
N VAL A 19 3.66 1.25 -1.05
CA VAL A 19 4.84 1.20 -0.16
C VAL A 19 4.57 1.98 1.14
N PRO A 20 3.59 1.57 1.95
CA PRO A 20 3.15 2.35 3.12
C PRO A 20 4.22 2.50 4.19
N GLU A 21 5.15 1.55 4.32
CA GLU A 21 6.23 1.59 5.31
C GLU A 21 7.25 2.70 5.02
N ALA A 22 7.32 3.19 3.78
CA ALA A 22 8.25 4.24 3.39
C ALA A 22 8.03 5.52 4.22
N GLY A 23 6.77 5.94 4.40
CA GLY A 23 6.43 7.13 5.18
C GLY A 23 6.75 6.99 6.67
N ILE A 24 6.53 5.80 7.24
CA ILE A 24 6.88 5.51 8.64
C ILE A 24 8.40 5.51 8.83
N LEU A 25 9.14 4.89 7.91
CA LEU A 25 10.59 4.86 7.97
C LEU A 25 11.19 6.27 7.83
N GLU A 26 10.62 7.09 6.94
CA GLU A 26 10.99 8.49 6.80
C GLU A 26 10.80 9.27 8.10
N ALA A 27 9.62 9.13 8.74
CA ALA A 27 9.33 9.74 10.04
C ALA A 27 10.31 9.29 11.13
N VAL A 28 10.62 7.99 11.22
CA VAL A 28 11.61 7.46 12.19
C VAL A 28 13.00 8.04 11.95
N ILE A 29 13.43 8.19 10.69
CA ILE A 29 14.73 8.80 10.39
C ILE A 29 14.75 10.27 10.81
N PHE A 30 13.71 11.05 10.51
CA PHE A 30 13.63 12.45 10.97
C PHE A 30 13.61 12.56 12.49
N TYR A 31 12.84 11.70 13.17
CA TYR A 31 12.75 11.65 14.62
C TYR A 31 14.11 11.34 15.26
N SER A 32 14.83 10.33 14.74
CA SER A 32 16.16 9.94 15.23
C SER A 32 17.21 11.05 15.08
N ASN A 33 16.97 12.00 14.17
CA ASN A 33 17.81 13.19 13.96
C ASN A 33 17.30 14.43 14.71
N CYS A 34 16.32 14.25 15.62
CA CYS A 34 15.65 15.31 16.38
C CYS A 34 14.99 16.38 15.51
N ASN A 35 14.64 16.05 14.26
CA ASN A 35 13.95 16.94 13.35
C ASN A 35 12.43 16.73 13.48
N TYR A 36 11.85 17.29 14.54
CA TYR A 36 10.46 17.05 14.93
C TYR A 36 9.44 17.65 13.96
N ASP A 37 9.75 18.77 13.31
CA ASP A 37 8.88 19.37 12.30
C ASP A 37 8.76 18.47 11.07
N LYS A 38 9.89 18.03 10.50
CA LYS A 38 9.87 17.07 9.39
C LYS A 38 9.28 15.72 9.75
N THR A 39 9.42 15.30 11.01
CA THR A 39 8.77 14.08 11.50
C THR A 39 7.24 14.21 11.41
N ARG A 40 6.68 15.36 11.84
CA ARG A 40 5.24 15.64 11.73
C ARG A 40 4.77 15.76 10.29
N GLU A 41 5.55 16.41 9.43
CA GLU A 41 5.25 16.47 7.98
C GLU A 41 5.15 15.07 7.38
N ALA A 42 6.15 14.21 7.61
CA ALA A 42 6.14 12.82 7.12
C ALA A 42 4.95 12.00 7.66
N ILE A 43 4.60 12.16 8.95
CA ILE A 43 3.43 11.50 9.54
C ILE A 43 2.13 12.00 8.91
N ASN A 44 1.99 13.32 8.72
CA ASN A 44 0.81 13.91 8.12
C ASN A 44 0.62 13.45 6.67
N ASP A 45 1.69 13.46 5.87
CA ASP A 45 1.67 12.99 4.48
C ASP A 45 1.29 11.50 4.40
N PHE A 46 1.86 10.68 5.28
CA PHE A 46 1.48 9.27 5.41
C PHE A 46 -0.02 9.13 5.74
N ARG A 47 -0.52 9.83 6.77
CA ARG A 47 -1.92 9.71 7.21
C ARG A 47 -2.90 10.20 6.16
N LEU A 48 -2.66 11.35 5.53
CA LEU A 48 -3.48 11.89 4.44
C LEU A 48 -3.59 10.92 3.25
N THR A 49 -2.55 10.11 3.04
CA THR A 49 -2.44 9.19 1.93
C THR A 49 -3.08 7.82 2.24
N TYR A 50 -2.83 7.28 3.43
CA TYR A 50 -3.14 5.89 3.76
C TYR A 50 -4.36 5.71 4.67
N GLU A 51 -4.77 6.72 5.44
CA GLU A 51 -6.03 6.62 6.21
C GLU A 51 -7.25 6.49 5.28
N PRO A 52 -7.43 7.34 4.24
CA PRO A 52 -8.57 7.21 3.33
C PRO A 52 -8.53 5.90 2.54
N LEU A 53 -7.33 5.44 2.18
CA LEU A 53 -7.12 4.18 1.47
C LEU A 53 -7.57 2.97 2.31
N ARG A 54 -7.15 2.96 3.58
CA ARG A 54 -7.54 1.94 4.55
C ARG A 54 -9.06 1.93 4.74
N ASP A 55 -9.68 3.11 4.82
CA ASP A 55 -11.13 3.26 4.98
C ASP A 55 -11.90 2.82 3.71
N GLU A 56 -11.40 3.14 2.51
CA GLU A 56 -11.98 2.71 1.23
C GLU A 56 -11.98 1.19 1.10
N ILE A 57 -10.82 0.55 1.33
CA ILE A 57 -10.69 -0.92 1.25
C ILE A 57 -11.57 -1.60 2.30
N LYS A 58 -11.57 -1.08 3.53
CA LYS A 58 -12.43 -1.58 4.61
C LYS A 58 -13.90 -1.43 4.24
N GLY A 59 -14.29 -0.30 3.64
CA GLY A 59 -15.64 -0.06 3.14
C GLY A 59 -16.10 -1.13 2.14
N TYR A 60 -15.24 -1.56 1.23
CA TYR A 60 -15.55 -2.68 0.33
C TYR A 60 -15.70 -4.00 1.08
N ILE A 61 -14.81 -4.33 2.01
CA ILE A 61 -14.89 -5.57 2.80
C ILE A 61 -16.19 -5.64 3.62
N ASP A 62 -16.57 -4.52 4.23
CA ASP A 62 -17.72 -4.41 5.13
C ASP A 62 -19.05 -4.35 4.35
N SER A 63 -19.05 -3.85 3.11
CA SER A 63 -20.25 -3.76 2.26
C SER A 63 -20.77 -5.12 1.78
N PHE A 64 -19.93 -6.16 1.76
CA PHE A 64 -20.29 -7.49 1.26
C PHE A 64 -20.13 -8.54 2.35
N ALA A 65 -21.24 -8.94 2.96
CA ALA A 65 -21.26 -10.02 3.95
C ALA A 65 -21.01 -11.39 3.29
N ASP A 66 -21.64 -11.64 2.13
CA ASP A 66 -21.45 -12.85 1.36
C ASP A 66 -20.16 -12.78 0.51
N PRO A 67 -19.23 -13.74 0.68
CA PRO A 67 -18.05 -13.85 -0.17
C PRO A 67 -18.37 -13.95 -1.67
N THR A 68 -19.49 -14.56 -2.05
CA THR A 68 -19.88 -14.72 -3.46
C THR A 68 -20.14 -13.36 -4.11
N GLU A 69 -20.97 -12.52 -3.47
CA GLU A 69 -21.24 -11.15 -3.91
C GLU A 69 -19.95 -10.32 -3.99
N PHE A 70 -19.05 -10.50 -3.01
CA PHE A 70 -17.77 -9.82 -3.01
C PHE A 70 -16.93 -10.18 -4.23
N TYR A 71 -16.85 -11.47 -4.58
CA TYR A 71 -16.12 -11.93 -5.77
C TYR A 71 -16.71 -11.34 -7.07
N GLU A 72 -18.03 -11.30 -7.19
CA GLU A 72 -18.69 -10.73 -8.37
C GLU A 72 -18.47 -9.22 -8.50
N PHE A 73 -18.54 -8.49 -7.38
CA PHE A 73 -18.20 -7.06 -7.33
C PHE A 73 -16.77 -6.83 -7.82
N LEU A 74 -15.85 -7.63 -7.30
CA LEU A 74 -14.44 -7.63 -7.65
C LEU A 74 -14.19 -7.88 -9.14
N GLY A 75 -14.91 -8.84 -9.74
CA GLY A 75 -14.85 -9.09 -11.19
C GLY A 75 -15.34 -7.89 -12.02
N LYS A 76 -16.49 -7.31 -11.66
CA LYS A 76 -17.04 -6.10 -12.32
C LYS A 76 -16.10 -4.91 -12.21
N LEU A 77 -15.40 -4.79 -11.08
CA LEU A 77 -14.44 -3.73 -10.83
C LEU A 77 -13.22 -3.85 -11.75
N GLN A 78 -12.73 -5.07 -11.97
CA GLN A 78 -11.63 -5.36 -12.88
C GLN A 78 -12.02 -5.09 -14.34
N ASP A 79 -13.24 -5.44 -14.74
CA ASP A 79 -13.73 -5.25 -16.11
C ASP A 79 -14.06 -3.79 -16.44
N SER A 80 -14.50 -3.00 -15.45
CA SER A 80 -14.90 -1.60 -15.65
C SER A 80 -13.73 -0.62 -15.70
N GLY A 81 -12.53 -1.01 -15.26
CA GLY A 81 -11.25 -0.31 -15.48
C GLY A 81 -11.14 1.16 -15.03
N SER A 82 -12.19 1.76 -14.48
CA SER A 82 -12.35 3.24 -14.49
C SER A 82 -12.97 3.84 -13.22
N ALA A 83 -13.45 3.04 -12.27
CA ALA A 83 -14.22 3.55 -11.12
C ALA A 83 -13.44 3.60 -9.79
N VAL A 84 -12.14 3.31 -9.81
CA VAL A 84 -11.34 3.08 -8.59
C VAL A 84 -10.11 3.97 -8.60
N SER A 85 -9.70 4.46 -7.43
CA SER A 85 -8.43 5.18 -7.31
C SER A 85 -7.26 4.30 -7.80
N PRO A 86 -6.27 4.84 -8.53
CA PRO A 86 -5.18 4.03 -9.09
C PRO A 86 -4.47 3.13 -8.07
N ARG A 87 -4.27 3.62 -6.84
CA ARG A 87 -3.64 2.86 -5.76
C ARG A 87 -4.51 1.71 -5.25
N VAL A 88 -5.82 1.90 -5.10
CA VAL A 88 -6.72 0.77 -4.80
C VAL A 88 -6.72 -0.23 -5.95
N GLY A 89 -6.72 0.23 -7.20
CA GLY A 89 -6.55 -0.63 -8.36
C GLY A 89 -5.28 -1.48 -8.27
N GLN A 90 -4.16 -0.90 -7.84
CA GLN A 90 -2.91 -1.63 -7.65
C GLN A 90 -2.99 -2.68 -6.54
N ILE A 91 -3.55 -2.33 -5.38
CA ILE A 91 -3.72 -3.27 -4.24
C ILE A 91 -4.64 -4.42 -4.64
N LEU A 92 -5.77 -4.11 -5.29
CA LEU A 92 -6.70 -5.10 -5.81
C LEU A 92 -6.01 -6.02 -6.82
N ASN A 93 -5.31 -5.44 -7.81
CA ASN A 93 -4.54 -6.21 -8.77
C ASN A 93 -3.51 -7.11 -8.07
N ALA A 94 -2.74 -6.59 -7.12
CA ALA A 94 -1.78 -7.39 -6.35
C ALA A 94 -2.46 -8.53 -5.58
N ALA A 95 -3.66 -8.30 -5.02
CA ALA A 95 -4.46 -9.35 -4.38
C ALA A 95 -4.89 -10.43 -5.40
N PHE A 96 -5.35 -10.05 -6.59
CA PHE A 96 -5.71 -11.01 -7.65
C PHE A 96 -4.53 -11.72 -8.29
N GLN A 97 -3.34 -11.13 -8.26
CA GLN A 97 -2.15 -11.74 -8.84
C GLN A 97 -1.59 -12.89 -7.98
N ASP A 98 -2.15 -13.10 -6.77
CA ASP A 98 -1.85 -14.22 -5.90
C ASP A 98 -2.10 -15.58 -6.59
N LYS A 99 -1.20 -16.54 -6.33
CA LYS A 99 -1.22 -17.85 -6.99
C LYS A 99 -2.47 -18.65 -6.66
N ALA A 100 -2.99 -18.56 -5.44
CA ALA A 100 -4.18 -19.29 -5.02
C ALA A 100 -5.44 -18.73 -5.69
N LEU A 101 -5.61 -17.41 -5.68
CA LEU A 101 -6.73 -16.74 -6.35
C LEU A 101 -6.68 -16.93 -7.87
N LYS A 102 -5.51 -16.80 -8.50
CA LYS A 102 -5.34 -17.10 -9.93
C LYS A 102 -5.82 -18.51 -10.28
N ARG A 103 -5.47 -19.50 -9.47
CA ARG A 103 -5.85 -20.90 -9.70
C ARG A 103 -7.36 -21.07 -9.63
N ILE A 104 -8.01 -20.47 -8.64
CA ILE A 104 -9.48 -20.57 -8.51
C ILE A 104 -10.17 -19.79 -9.63
N ASN A 105 -9.69 -18.61 -9.99
CA ASN A 105 -10.25 -17.83 -11.11
C ASN A 105 -10.07 -18.55 -12.45
N ALA A 106 -8.97 -19.27 -12.65
CA ALA A 106 -8.80 -20.14 -13.81
C ALA A 106 -9.79 -21.30 -13.76
N TYR A 107 -9.95 -21.95 -12.61
CA TYR A 107 -10.90 -23.04 -12.42
C TYR A 107 -12.35 -22.62 -12.69
N VAL A 108 -12.81 -21.51 -12.11
CA VAL A 108 -14.14 -20.93 -12.37
C VAL A 108 -14.35 -20.68 -13.87
N ARG A 109 -13.35 -20.15 -14.56
CA ARG A 109 -13.42 -19.93 -16.02
C ARG A 109 -13.51 -21.22 -16.83
N GLU A 110 -12.84 -22.29 -16.40
CA GLU A 110 -13.00 -23.60 -17.08
C GLU A 110 -14.39 -24.20 -16.83
N LEU A 111 -14.94 -24.10 -15.61
CA LEU A 111 -16.31 -24.55 -15.32
C LEU A 111 -17.34 -23.80 -16.16
N ASP A 112 -17.17 -22.48 -16.33
CA ASP A 112 -18.01 -21.67 -17.21
C ASP A 112 -17.94 -22.11 -18.66
N ARG A 113 -16.73 -22.41 -19.16
CA ARG A 113 -16.55 -22.93 -20.52
C ARG A 113 -17.23 -24.29 -20.69
N GLU A 114 -17.11 -25.20 -19.73
CA GLU A 114 -17.76 -26.51 -19.78
C GLU A 114 -19.28 -26.37 -19.89
N ILE A 115 -19.89 -25.55 -19.02
CA ILE A 115 -21.35 -25.28 -19.06
C ILE A 115 -21.75 -24.72 -20.43
N ASP A 116 -21.00 -23.74 -20.94
CA ASP A 116 -21.28 -23.10 -22.23
C ASP A 116 -21.13 -24.07 -23.41
N LEU A 117 -20.14 -24.96 -23.39
CA LEU A 117 -19.94 -25.98 -24.43
C LEU A 117 -21.12 -26.95 -24.48
N ILE A 118 -21.63 -27.39 -23.33
CA ILE A 118 -22.81 -28.26 -23.27
C ILE A 118 -24.03 -27.52 -23.79
N ARG A 119 -24.28 -26.29 -23.33
CA ARG A 119 -25.44 -25.48 -23.74
C ARG A 119 -25.47 -25.16 -25.23
N ARG A 120 -24.31 -24.89 -25.84
CA ARG A 120 -24.18 -24.54 -27.27
C ARG A 120 -24.16 -25.76 -28.19
N SER A 121 -23.98 -26.97 -27.64
CA SER A 121 -23.99 -28.20 -28.41
C SER A 121 -25.37 -28.45 -29.00
N LYS A 122 -25.46 -28.58 -30.34
CA LYS A 122 -26.73 -28.88 -31.05
C LYS A 122 -27.14 -30.35 -30.95
N SER A 123 -26.38 -31.18 -30.22
CA SER A 123 -26.61 -32.62 -30.12
C SER A 123 -27.86 -32.97 -29.31
N SER A 124 -28.45 -34.14 -29.58
CA SER A 124 -29.50 -34.71 -28.72
C SER A 124 -29.02 -34.97 -27.29
N TRP A 125 -27.73 -35.24 -27.12
CA TRP A 125 -27.09 -35.39 -25.81
C TRP A 125 -27.20 -34.12 -24.96
N ALA A 126 -27.01 -32.94 -25.53
CA ALA A 126 -27.11 -31.67 -24.79
C ALA A 126 -28.51 -31.41 -24.19
N LYS A 127 -29.55 -32.03 -24.78
CA LYS A 127 -30.93 -31.98 -24.29
C LYS A 127 -31.28 -33.15 -23.35
N SER A 128 -30.35 -34.08 -23.14
CA SER A 128 -30.58 -35.25 -22.29
C SER A 128 -30.66 -34.86 -20.81
N GLN A 129 -31.32 -35.70 -20.02
CA GLN A 129 -31.39 -35.52 -18.57
C GLN A 129 -30.01 -35.60 -17.90
N LEU A 130 -29.10 -36.42 -18.44
CA LEU A 130 -27.72 -36.49 -17.98
C LEU A 130 -26.97 -35.16 -18.19
N ALA A 131 -27.13 -34.52 -19.35
CA ALA A 131 -26.50 -33.23 -19.61
C ALA A 131 -27.04 -32.14 -18.66
N GLN A 132 -28.34 -32.15 -18.37
CA GLN A 132 -28.90 -31.23 -17.37
C GLN A 132 -28.38 -31.48 -15.96
N LEU A 133 -28.24 -32.75 -15.55
CA LEU A 133 -27.64 -33.11 -14.26
C LEU A 133 -26.20 -32.61 -14.17
N ILE A 134 -25.38 -32.83 -15.20
CA ILE A 134 -23.99 -32.36 -15.24
C ILE A 134 -23.94 -30.83 -15.13
N ILE A 135 -24.76 -30.10 -15.90
CA ILE A 135 -24.81 -28.63 -15.79
C ILE A 135 -25.15 -28.20 -14.36
N GLN A 136 -26.15 -28.82 -13.73
CA GLN A 136 -26.54 -28.49 -12.36
C GLN A 136 -25.41 -28.78 -11.36
N GLU A 137 -24.75 -29.93 -11.46
CA GLU A 137 -23.61 -30.28 -10.61
C GLU A 137 -22.43 -29.32 -10.82
N THR A 138 -22.11 -28.98 -12.07
CA THR A 138 -21.06 -28.02 -12.41
C THR A 138 -21.39 -26.62 -11.89
N GLU A 139 -22.65 -26.18 -11.93
CA GLU A 139 -23.09 -24.91 -11.34
C GLU A 139 -22.93 -24.89 -9.81
N VAL A 140 -23.23 -26.01 -9.13
CA VAL A 140 -22.97 -26.15 -7.68
C VAL A 140 -21.47 -26.09 -7.36
N ILE A 141 -20.64 -26.79 -8.15
CA ILE A 141 -19.18 -26.74 -7.96
C ILE A 141 -18.65 -25.33 -8.21
N LYS A 142 -19.17 -24.66 -9.25
CA LYS A 142 -18.81 -23.27 -9.57
C LYS A 142 -19.17 -22.34 -8.42
N SER A 143 -20.36 -22.46 -7.83
CA SER A 143 -20.77 -21.57 -6.73
C SER A 143 -19.86 -21.75 -5.50
N ILE A 144 -19.45 -22.98 -5.19
CA ILE A 144 -18.46 -23.26 -4.14
C ILE A 144 -17.10 -22.61 -4.47
N ALA A 145 -16.64 -22.74 -5.71
CA ALA A 145 -15.37 -22.15 -6.14
C ALA A 145 -15.40 -20.61 -6.09
N VAL A 146 -16.51 -19.99 -6.49
CA VAL A 146 -16.72 -18.53 -6.41
C VAL A 146 -16.74 -18.06 -4.97
N HIS A 147 -17.49 -18.75 -4.09
CA HIS A 147 -17.53 -18.43 -2.66
C HIS A 147 -16.13 -18.51 -2.02
N GLU A 148 -15.36 -19.55 -2.34
CA GLU A 148 -13.99 -19.70 -1.84
C GLU A 148 -13.05 -18.61 -2.38
N ALA A 149 -13.16 -18.25 -3.67
CA ALA A 149 -12.41 -17.13 -4.24
C ALA A 149 -12.72 -15.82 -3.52
N GLY A 150 -14.00 -15.53 -3.29
CA GLY A 150 -14.44 -14.36 -2.53
C GLY A 150 -13.89 -14.34 -1.11
N ARG A 151 -13.90 -15.49 -0.42
CA ARG A 151 -13.39 -15.61 0.94
C ARG A 151 -11.89 -15.32 1.01
N LEU A 152 -11.12 -15.86 0.06
CA LEU A 152 -9.69 -15.61 -0.05
C LEU A 152 -9.36 -14.16 -0.40
N ALA A 153 -10.11 -13.56 -1.33
CA ALA A 153 -9.95 -12.16 -1.69
C ALA A 153 -10.22 -11.24 -0.48
N LYS A 154 -11.32 -11.49 0.24
CA LYS A 154 -11.66 -10.77 1.48
C LYS A 154 -10.57 -10.90 2.53
N ALA A 155 -10.08 -12.13 2.78
CA ALA A 155 -8.98 -12.37 3.72
C ALA A 155 -7.65 -11.71 3.30
N ARG A 156 -7.42 -11.51 2.00
CA ARG A 156 -6.22 -10.79 1.51
C ARG A 156 -6.35 -9.30 1.76
N LEU A 157 -7.47 -8.69 1.41
CA LEU A 157 -7.70 -7.27 1.63
C LEU A 157 -7.81 -6.93 3.12
N GLN A 158 -8.35 -7.84 3.94
CA GLN A 158 -8.34 -7.67 5.39
C GLN A 158 -6.92 -7.57 5.93
N ARG A 159 -5.98 -8.39 5.44
CA ARG A 159 -4.56 -8.29 5.83
C ARG A 159 -3.96 -6.93 5.47
N VAL A 160 -4.32 -6.37 4.31
CA VAL A 160 -3.89 -5.02 3.91
C VAL A 160 -4.46 -3.97 4.87
N VAL A 161 -5.73 -4.09 5.25
CA VAL A 161 -6.35 -3.19 6.24
C VAL A 161 -5.67 -3.30 7.61
N ASP A 162 -5.36 -4.52 8.04
CA ASP A 162 -4.69 -4.78 9.32
C ASP A 162 -3.27 -4.21 9.33
N GLU A 163 -2.52 -4.37 8.24
CA GLU A 163 -1.20 -3.78 8.03
C GLU A 163 -1.24 -2.25 8.06
N LEU A 164 -2.17 -1.63 7.34
CA LEU A 164 -2.35 -0.18 7.38
C LEU A 164 -2.75 0.31 8.77
N ASN A 165 -3.58 -0.43 9.50
CA ASN A 165 -3.93 -0.10 10.89
C ASN A 165 -2.72 -0.14 11.82
N ASP A 166 -1.84 -1.13 11.66
CA ASP A 166 -0.59 -1.21 12.42
C ASP A 166 0.32 -0.02 12.13
N LEU A 167 0.55 0.29 10.85
CA LEU A 167 1.38 1.44 10.44
C LEU A 167 0.81 2.77 10.92
N ILE A 168 -0.51 2.93 10.91
CA ILE A 168 -1.18 4.13 11.46
C ILE A 168 -1.05 4.20 12.98
N SER A 169 -1.12 3.05 13.68
CA SER A 169 -0.82 3.01 15.11
C SER A 169 0.63 3.42 15.39
N GLN A 170 1.58 2.94 14.58
CA GLN A 170 2.98 3.33 14.67
C GLN A 170 3.17 4.84 14.41
N SER A 171 2.48 5.43 13.43
CA SER A 171 2.56 6.87 13.17
C SER A 171 2.09 7.70 14.36
N LEU A 172 0.98 7.29 14.99
CA LEU A 172 0.46 7.95 16.20
C LEU A 172 1.42 7.83 17.39
N LYS A 173 2.09 6.68 17.52
CA LYS A 173 3.13 6.50 18.54
C LYS A 173 4.30 7.46 18.30
N ILE A 174 4.79 7.58 17.07
CA ILE A 174 5.87 8.52 16.75
C ILE A 174 5.44 9.96 17.05
N GLU A 175 4.21 10.34 16.70
CA GLU A 175 3.65 11.66 17.01
C GLU A 175 3.64 11.94 18.52
N PHE A 176 3.25 10.96 19.33
CA PHE A 176 3.31 11.06 20.79
C PHE A 176 4.75 11.20 21.31
N GLU A 177 5.70 10.42 20.79
CA GLU A 177 7.11 10.51 21.17
C GLU A 177 7.72 11.87 20.80
N VAL A 178 7.32 12.45 19.66
CA VAL A 178 7.69 13.82 19.28
C VAL A 178 7.19 14.82 20.31
N ALA A 179 5.90 14.79 20.65
CA ALA A 179 5.31 15.70 21.63
C ALA A 179 5.96 15.57 23.02
N SER A 180 6.27 14.33 23.44
CA SER A 180 6.98 14.03 24.68
C SER A 180 8.40 14.63 24.69
N ALA A 181 9.14 14.46 23.58
CA ALA A 181 10.48 15.00 23.45
C ALA A 181 10.50 16.53 23.47
N GLU A 182 9.55 17.18 22.79
CA GLU A 182 9.41 18.64 22.81
C GLU A 182 9.08 19.18 24.20
N LYS A 183 8.16 18.51 24.91
CA LYS A 183 7.87 18.83 26.31
C LYS A 183 9.13 18.78 27.16
N GLY A 184 9.94 17.73 27.05
CA GLY A 184 11.20 17.63 27.77
C GLY A 184 12.19 18.77 27.45
N VAL A 185 12.26 19.19 26.18
CA VAL A 185 13.08 20.35 25.78
C VAL A 185 12.58 21.64 26.43
N LEU A 186 11.26 21.86 26.48
CA LEU A 186 10.65 23.03 27.12
C LEU A 186 10.85 23.03 28.63
N GLU A 187 10.67 21.90 29.30
CA GLU A 187 10.91 21.75 30.75
C GLU A 187 12.37 22.06 31.11
N ASN A 188 13.33 21.52 30.35
CA ASN A 188 14.75 21.82 30.52
C ASN A 188 15.06 23.32 30.33
N ARG A 189 14.40 23.96 29.36
CA ARG A 189 14.53 25.41 29.12
C ARG A 189 14.00 26.24 30.29
N LEU A 190 12.92 25.80 30.92
CA LEU A 190 12.32 26.48 32.08
C LEU A 190 13.15 26.30 33.36
N GLN A 191 13.84 25.17 33.52
CA GLN A 191 14.68 24.88 34.70
C GLN A 191 16.05 25.57 34.67
N GLY A 192 16.35 26.41 33.66
CA GLY A 192 17.58 27.20 33.61
C GLY A 192 18.86 26.38 33.37
N ALA A 193 18.73 25.12 32.96
CA ALA A 193 19.87 24.33 32.48
C ALA A 193 20.39 25.01 31.20
N GLY A 194 21.60 25.58 31.30
CA GLY A 194 22.20 26.41 30.26
C GLY A 194 22.16 25.78 28.88
N PHE A 195 21.94 26.62 27.87
CA PHE A 195 21.98 26.24 26.46
C PHE A 195 23.29 25.51 26.14
N VAL A 196 23.19 24.22 25.83
CA VAL A 196 24.16 23.65 24.89
C VAL A 196 23.80 24.29 23.55
N ASN A 197 24.58 25.29 23.14
CA ASN A 197 24.50 25.83 21.78
C ASN A 197 24.39 24.63 20.82
N LYS A 198 23.31 24.56 20.02
CA LYS A 198 23.19 23.61 18.92
C LYS A 198 24.44 23.81 18.06
N ARG A 199 25.50 23.03 18.30
CA ARG A 199 26.60 22.89 17.35
C ARG A 199 26.02 22.07 16.24
N THR A 200 25.45 22.75 15.25
CA THR A 200 25.04 22.12 14.02
C THR A 200 26.30 21.45 13.46
N ARG A 201 26.42 20.14 13.60
CA ARG A 201 27.39 19.40 12.80
C ARG A 201 26.97 19.66 11.36
N SER A 202 27.73 20.47 10.63
CA SER A 202 27.63 20.52 9.19
C SER A 202 27.79 19.07 8.72
N GLY A 203 26.71 18.51 8.17
CA GLY A 203 26.80 17.24 7.48
C GLY A 203 27.89 17.33 6.41
N PRO A 204 28.50 16.20 6.03
CA PRO A 204 29.52 16.20 4.99
C PRO A 204 28.98 16.91 3.75
N ILE A 205 29.66 17.97 3.33
CA ILE A 205 29.50 18.49 1.98
C ILE A 205 30.03 17.38 1.09
N TYR A 206 29.16 16.72 0.32
CA TYR A 206 29.57 15.69 -0.61
C TYR A 206 30.40 16.37 -1.70
N ALA A 207 31.72 16.26 -1.58
CA ALA A 207 32.60 16.42 -2.73
C ALA A 207 32.30 15.24 -3.64
N THR A 208 31.77 15.51 -4.83
CA THR A 208 31.56 14.47 -5.82
C THR A 208 32.91 13.99 -6.34
N ASP A 209 33.04 12.70 -6.62
CA ASP A 209 34.23 12.16 -7.28
C ASP A 209 34.23 12.55 -8.78
N ASP A 210 35.25 12.13 -9.52
CA ASP A 210 35.40 12.47 -10.94
C ASP A 210 34.27 11.93 -11.84
N GLU A 211 33.44 10.99 -11.35
CA GLU A 211 32.32 10.39 -12.08
C GLU A 211 30.96 11.00 -11.71
N HIS A 212 30.87 11.80 -10.65
CA HIS A 212 29.62 12.38 -10.16
C HIS A 212 29.66 13.92 -10.22
N VAL A 213 28.51 14.53 -10.53
CA VAL A 213 28.34 16.00 -10.48
C VAL A 213 27.26 16.32 -9.44
N TYR A 214 27.54 17.30 -8.58
CA TYR A 214 26.54 17.76 -7.62
C TYR A 214 25.47 18.58 -8.34
N TRP A 215 24.26 18.05 -8.42
CA TRP A 215 23.10 18.75 -8.95
C TRP A 215 22.05 18.94 -7.84
N PRO A 216 21.70 20.19 -7.48
CA PRO A 216 20.74 20.44 -6.41
C PRO A 216 19.32 20.10 -6.87
N PHE A 217 18.57 19.39 -6.03
CA PHE A 217 17.16 19.12 -6.29
C PHE A 217 16.35 20.41 -6.29
N THR A 218 15.64 20.69 -7.39
CA THR A 218 14.84 21.90 -7.60
C THR A 218 13.33 21.66 -7.51
N GLY A 219 12.90 20.43 -7.19
CA GLY A 219 11.49 20.04 -7.15
C GLY A 219 11.04 19.15 -8.32
N GLU A 220 11.88 18.98 -9.33
CA GLU A 220 11.61 18.13 -10.49
C GLU A 220 12.27 16.75 -10.32
N TYR A 221 11.53 15.69 -10.63
CA TYR A 221 12.03 14.32 -10.60
C TYR A 221 12.39 13.84 -12.01
N TRP A 222 13.58 13.25 -12.13
CA TRP A 222 14.11 12.74 -13.39
C TRP A 222 14.19 11.21 -13.34
N ARG A 223 13.75 10.54 -14.41
CA ARG A 223 13.61 9.08 -14.41
C ARG A 223 14.94 8.34 -14.28
N ASP A 224 16.01 8.94 -14.78
CA ASP A 224 17.39 8.47 -14.72
C ASP A 224 18.08 8.77 -13.37
N GLU A 225 17.52 9.64 -12.54
CA GLU A 225 18.03 9.95 -11.19
C GLU A 225 17.37 9.11 -10.09
N LEU A 226 16.30 8.38 -10.41
CA LEU A 226 15.58 7.52 -9.48
C LEU A 226 16.53 6.47 -8.89
N GLY A 227 16.64 6.44 -7.56
CA GLY A 227 17.56 5.56 -6.81
C GLY A 227 18.96 6.11 -6.60
N TYR A 228 19.31 7.25 -7.21
CA TYR A 228 20.60 7.91 -7.05
C TYR A 228 20.54 9.19 -6.21
N TYR A 229 19.35 9.65 -5.83
CA TYR A 229 19.20 10.81 -4.94
C TYR A 229 19.95 10.61 -3.62
N LEU A 230 20.69 11.64 -3.21
CA LEU A 230 21.37 11.70 -1.92
C LEU A 230 20.73 12.78 -1.05
N TYR A 231 20.07 12.36 0.02
CA TYR A 231 19.50 13.27 1.00
C TYR A 231 20.48 13.50 2.16
N THR A 232 20.85 14.76 2.38
CA THR A 232 21.69 15.17 3.52
C THR A 232 20.82 15.78 4.61
N ILE A 233 20.74 15.10 5.75
CA ILE A 233 20.06 15.61 6.94
C ILE A 233 21.08 16.18 7.93
N LYS A 234 20.79 17.35 8.48
CA LYS A 234 21.52 17.89 9.62
C LYS A 234 20.82 17.41 10.88
N SER A 235 21.53 16.69 11.73
CA SER A 235 21.01 16.32 13.04
C SER A 235 20.82 17.58 13.89
N GLU A 236 19.64 17.72 14.47
CA GLU A 236 19.30 18.80 15.39
C GLU A 236 19.42 18.39 16.85
N CYS A 237 19.86 17.14 17.08
CA CYS A 237 20.07 16.64 18.42
C CYS A 237 21.16 17.48 19.11
N GLY A 238 20.87 17.93 20.33
CA GLY A 238 21.79 18.74 21.12
C GLY A 238 22.98 17.91 21.62
N ARG A 239 23.98 17.67 20.77
CA ARG A 239 25.34 17.23 21.13
C ARG A 239 26.39 17.78 20.17
#